data_AF-A0A1C6RL75-F1
#
_entry.id   AF-A0A1C6RL75-F1
#
_cell.length_a   1.000
_cell.length_b   1.000
_cell.length_c   1.000
_cell.angle_alpha   90.00
_cell.angle_beta   90.00
_cell.angle_gamma   90.00
#
_symmetry.space_group_name_H-M   'P 1'
#
loop_
_entity.id
_entity.type
_entity.pdbx_description
1 polymer ?
#
loop_
_entity_poly.entity_id
_entity_poly.type
_entity_poly.pdbx_seq_one_letter_code
_entity_poly.pdbx_strand_id
1 'polypeptide(L)'
;MTSGRQDDKVKTTHRGTTLVDRTFGEHRQGYDLTEIRRTHGNLLRVRIHRDAYQHQSYALVEVFTPAMTWTQLANEPPSTWHAGTPYRSTSPTPLENLAERLFQRADAILRAE
;
A
#
# COMPACT_ATOMS: atom_id res chain seq x y z
N MET A 1 17.04 -13.97 22.85
CA MET A 1 17.22 -12.56 23.22
C MET A 1 17.99 -11.96 22.05
N THR A 2 17.46 -11.06 21.22
CA THR A 2 16.94 -9.72 21.58
C THR A 2 15.89 -9.32 20.54
N SER A 3 14.69 -8.96 21.00
CA SER A 3 13.62 -8.40 20.18
C SER A 3 13.90 -6.91 19.98
N GLY A 4 14.23 -6.50 18.75
CA GLY A 4 14.41 -5.10 18.39
C GLY A 4 13.07 -4.52 17.95
N ARG A 5 12.27 -4.08 18.92
CA ARG A 5 11.08 -3.27 18.67
C ARG A 5 11.56 -1.91 18.15
N GLN A 6 11.43 -1.68 16.85
CA GLN A 6 11.83 -0.43 16.23
C GLN A 6 10.73 0.60 16.49
N ASP A 7 11.10 1.69 17.17
CA ASP A 7 10.20 2.78 17.56
C ASP A 7 9.49 3.38 16.34
N ASP A 8 8.16 3.35 16.39
CA ASP A 8 7.25 3.95 15.43
C ASP A 8 7.49 5.46 15.36
N LYS A 9 8.23 5.88 14.33
CA LYS A 9 8.26 7.27 13.92
C LYS A 9 6.90 7.57 13.29
N VAL A 10 5.99 8.15 14.08
CA VAL A 10 4.68 8.63 13.62
C VAL A 10 4.90 9.60 12.47
N LYS A 11 4.82 9.09 11.24
CA LYS A 11 4.80 9.87 10.01
C LYS A 11 3.44 10.53 10.01
N THR A 12 3.42 11.85 10.18
CA THR A 12 2.21 12.67 10.28
C THR A 12 1.35 12.48 9.02
N THR A 13 0.42 11.54 9.05
CA THR A 13 -0.62 11.40 8.03
C THR A 13 -1.62 12.54 8.19
N HIS A 14 -2.17 13.00 7.05
CA HIS A 14 -3.23 14.01 6.97
C HIS A 14 -4.28 13.86 8.09
N ARG A 15 -4.70 14.99 8.66
CA ARG A 15 -5.69 15.06 9.76
C ARG A 15 -6.95 14.27 9.38
N GLY A 16 -7.10 13.04 9.90
CA GLY A 16 -8.19 12.13 9.56
C GLY A 16 -7.77 10.73 9.07
N THR A 17 -6.48 10.48 8.87
CA THR A 17 -5.93 9.18 8.46
C THR A 17 -5.00 8.59 9.52
N THR A 18 -5.30 7.35 9.93
CA THR A 18 -4.49 6.60 10.91
C THR A 18 -3.95 5.32 10.27
N LEU A 19 -2.65 5.09 10.37
CA LEU A 19 -2.03 3.83 10.00
C LEU A 19 -2.49 2.74 10.97
N VAL A 20 -3.01 1.63 10.45
CA VAL A 20 -3.49 0.49 11.24
C VAL A 20 -2.46 -0.64 11.23
N ASP A 21 -1.97 -0.99 10.05
CA ASP A 21 -0.97 -2.02 9.88
C ASP A 21 -0.11 -1.73 8.65
N ARG A 22 1.13 -2.20 8.68
CA ARG A 22 2.07 -2.07 7.57
C ARG A 22 3.02 -3.24 7.57
N THR A 23 3.00 -3.98 6.46
CA THR A 23 3.89 -5.11 6.23
C THR A 23 4.67 -4.91 4.95
N PHE A 24 5.98 -5.07 5.04
CA PHE A 24 6.89 -5.10 3.88
C PHE A 24 7.63 -6.43 3.89
N GLY A 25 7.79 -7.02 2.71
CA GLY A 25 8.46 -8.31 2.57
C GLY A 25 9.31 -8.37 1.31
N GLU A 26 10.51 -8.93 1.43
CA GLU A 26 11.34 -9.29 0.29
C GLU A 26 11.07 -10.74 -0.11
N HIS A 27 11.11 -11.02 -1.41
CA HIS A 27 11.06 -12.38 -1.92
C HIS A 27 12.06 -12.57 -3.06
N ARG A 28 12.25 -13.82 -3.50
CA ARG A 28 13.27 -14.15 -4.52
C ARG A 28 13.13 -13.39 -5.83
N GLN A 29 11.95 -12.87 -6.17
CA GLN A 29 11.71 -12.17 -7.43
C GLN A 29 11.33 -10.69 -7.25
N GLY A 30 11.46 -10.13 -6.04
CA GLY A 30 11.15 -8.73 -5.79
C GLY A 30 10.75 -8.48 -4.36
N TYR A 31 9.70 -7.68 -4.16
CA TYR A 31 9.23 -7.29 -2.85
C TYR A 31 7.75 -6.85 -2.87
N ASP A 32 7.15 -6.87 -1.69
CA ASP A 32 5.75 -6.57 -1.44
C ASP A 32 5.58 -5.46 -0.40
N LEU A 33 4.56 -4.63 -0.58
CA LEU A 33 4.05 -3.72 0.44
C LEU A 33 2.55 -3.94 0.60
N THR A 34 2.14 -4.24 1.83
CA THR A 34 0.75 -4.14 2.27
C THR A 34 0.64 -3.08 3.34
N GLU A 35 -0.28 -2.14 3.15
CA GLU A 35 -0.51 -1.06 4.11
C GLU A 35 -2.00 -0.89 4.34
N ILE A 36 -2.42 -0.84 5.59
CA ILE A 36 -3.81 -0.66 5.99
C ILE A 36 -3.94 0.66 6.73
N ARG A 37 -4.86 1.51 6.27
CA ARG A 37 -5.16 2.81 6.88
C ARG A 37 -6.65 2.93 7.18
N ARG A 38 -6.97 3.61 8.27
CA ARG A 38 -8.32 4.10 8.53
C ARG A 38 -8.40 5.54 8.07
N THR A 39 -9.35 5.83 7.18
CA THR A 39 -9.54 7.16 6.57
C THR A 39 -11.04 7.47 6.55
N HIS A 40 -11.46 8.55 7.22
CA HIS A 40 -12.87 8.98 7.31
C HIS A 40 -13.85 7.85 7.70
N GLY A 41 -13.44 6.96 8.61
CA GLY A 41 -14.25 5.81 9.05
C GLY A 41 -14.14 4.56 8.16
N ASN A 42 -13.62 4.69 6.94
CA ASN A 42 -13.35 3.56 6.05
C ASN A 42 -12.01 2.91 6.37
N LEU A 43 -11.93 1.58 6.26
CA LEU A 43 -10.68 0.85 6.34
C LEU A 43 -10.20 0.55 4.92
N LEU A 44 -9.06 1.11 4.54
CA LEU A 44 -8.45 0.97 3.23
C LEU A 44 -7.21 0.09 3.33
N ARG A 45 -7.00 -0.76 2.32
CA ARG A 45 -5.80 -1.60 2.19
C ARG A 45 -5.18 -1.39 0.83
N VAL A 46 -3.92 -0.99 0.81
CA VAL A 46 -3.08 -1.04 -0.39
C VAL A 46 -2.32 -2.36 -0.42
N ARG A 47 -2.26 -2.96 -1.60
CA ARG A 47 -1.39 -4.12 -1.90
C ARG A 47 -0.59 -3.82 -3.14
N ILE A 48 0.73 -3.85 -3.00
CA ILE A 48 1.66 -3.67 -4.10
C ILE A 48 2.62 -4.85 -4.10
N HIS A 49 2.66 -5.55 -5.22
CA HIS A 49 3.57 -6.64 -5.49
C HIS A 49 4.46 -6.24 -6.66
N ARG A 50 5.75 -6.12 -6.40
CA ARG A 50 6.75 -5.79 -7.40
C ARG A 50 7.54 -7.06 -7.72
N ASP A 51 7.35 -7.59 -8.93
CA ASP A 51 8.04 -8.77 -9.43
C ASP A 51 9.08 -8.42 -10.50
N ALA A 52 10.07 -9.28 -10.72
CA ALA A 52 11.04 -9.19 -11.81
C ALA A 52 10.36 -8.85 -13.13
N TYR A 53 9.24 -9.51 -13.40
CA TYR A 53 8.48 -9.38 -14.61
C TYR A 53 7.29 -8.44 -14.39
N GLN A 54 7.21 -7.40 -15.22
CA GLN A 54 6.16 -6.38 -15.13
C GLN A 54 4.75 -6.98 -15.16
N HIS A 55 4.52 -7.99 -16.01
CA HIS A 55 3.21 -8.62 -16.15
C HIS A 55 2.78 -9.46 -14.92
N GLN A 56 3.71 -9.75 -14.00
CA GLN A 56 3.41 -10.44 -12.73
C GLN A 56 3.21 -9.45 -11.58
N SER A 57 3.54 -8.17 -11.78
CA SER A 57 3.40 -7.13 -10.76
C SER A 57 1.96 -6.62 -10.67
N TYR A 58 1.57 -6.09 -9.51
CA TYR A 58 0.27 -5.42 -9.34
C TYR A 58 0.34 -4.34 -8.26
N ALA A 59 -0.53 -3.34 -8.38
CA ALA A 59 -0.71 -2.29 -7.38
C ALA A 59 -2.18 -1.91 -7.30
N LEU A 60 -2.81 -2.09 -6.15
CA LEU A 60 -4.24 -1.87 -5.96
C LEU A 60 -4.56 -1.35 -4.55
N VAL A 61 -5.73 -0.73 -4.45
CA VAL A 61 -6.33 -0.31 -3.18
C VAL A 61 -7.75 -0.86 -3.06
N GLU A 62 -8.05 -1.36 -1.88
CA GLU A 62 -9.31 -2.00 -1.51
C GLU A 62 -9.92 -1.28 -0.31
N VAL A 63 -11.24 -1.30 -0.21
CA VAL A 63 -11.99 -0.90 0.98
C VAL A 63 -12.56 -2.13 1.67
N PHE A 64 -12.55 -2.12 3.00
CA PHE A 64 -13.24 -3.12 3.79
C PHE A 64 -14.72 -2.76 3.91
N THR A 65 -15.59 -3.63 3.41
CA THR A 65 -17.04 -3.39 3.37
C THR A 65 -17.74 -3.95 4.62
N PRO A 66 -18.99 -3.55 4.91
CA PRO A 66 -19.79 -4.16 5.98
C PRO A 66 -20.01 -5.67 5.83
N ALA A 67 -19.89 -6.20 4.61
CA ALA A 67 -19.94 -7.64 4.34
C ALA A 67 -18.66 -8.39 4.79
N MET A 68 -17.72 -7.70 5.45
CA MET A 68 -16.44 -8.21 5.92
C MET A 68 -15.53 -8.70 4.78
N THR A 69 -15.63 -8.07 3.61
CA THR A 69 -14.82 -8.38 2.44
C THR A 69 -14.02 -7.16 2.00
N TRP A 70 -12.91 -7.41 1.32
CA TRP A 70 -12.11 -6.38 0.67
C TRP A 70 -12.59 -6.22 -0.77
N THR A 71 -13.02 -5.00 -1.12
CA THR A 71 -13.48 -4.66 -2.47
C THR A 71 -12.50 -3.70 -3.11
N GLN A 72 -11.97 -4.05 -4.29
CA GLN A 72 -11.06 -3.18 -5.03
C GLN A 72 -11.77 -1.89 -5.45
N LEU A 73 -11.20 -0.74 -5.09
CA LEU A 73 -11.67 0.57 -5.52
C LEU A 73 -10.89 1.07 -6.75
N ALA A 74 -9.58 0.89 -6.75
CA ALA A 74 -8.72 1.35 -7.83
C ALA A 74 -7.45 0.51 -7.93
N ASN A 75 -6.82 0.57 -9.11
CA ASN A 75 -5.51 0.01 -9.36
C ASN A 75 -4.63 0.99 -10.15
N GLU A 76 -3.32 0.76 -10.09
CA GLU A 76 -2.34 1.41 -10.95
C GLU A 76 -1.63 0.36 -11.81
N PRO A 77 -1.78 0.39 -13.15
CA PRO A 77 -1.16 -0.60 -14.02
C PRO A 77 0.37 -0.66 -13.85
N PRO A 78 1.00 -1.85 -13.83
CA PRO A 78 2.45 -1.97 -13.73
C PRO A 78 3.24 -1.17 -14.78
N SER A 79 2.65 -0.92 -15.95
CA SER A 79 3.24 -0.09 -17.00
C SER A 79 3.56 1.34 -16.56
N THR A 80 2.89 1.87 -15.53
CA THR A 80 3.08 3.26 -15.07
C THR A 80 4.19 3.42 -14.04
N TRP A 81 4.57 2.35 -13.34
CA TRP A 81 5.44 2.46 -12.17
C TRP A 81 6.60 1.46 -12.13
N HIS A 82 6.46 0.28 -12.78
CA HIS A 82 7.42 -0.82 -12.63
C HIS A 82 8.86 -0.44 -13.00
N ALA A 83 9.05 0.19 -14.17
CA ALA A 83 10.37 0.63 -14.64
C ALA A 83 11.00 1.71 -13.76
N GLY A 84 10.19 2.48 -13.02
CA GLY A 84 10.65 3.50 -12.09
C GLY A 84 10.97 2.99 -10.69
N THR A 85 10.75 1.69 -10.44
CA THR A 85 11.04 1.04 -9.15
C THR A 85 12.20 0.05 -9.29
N PRO A 86 13.13 -0.01 -8.32
CA PRO A 86 14.27 -0.92 -8.39
C PRO A 86 13.81 -2.38 -8.35
N TYR A 87 14.63 -3.27 -8.91
CA TYR A 87 14.36 -4.71 -8.87
C TYR A 87 14.34 -5.28 -7.43
N ARG A 88 15.25 -4.78 -6.60
CA ARG A 88 15.42 -5.16 -5.19
C ARG A 88 15.29 -3.94 -4.30
N SER A 89 14.73 -4.13 -3.12
CA SER A 89 14.73 -3.14 -2.06
C SER A 89 14.62 -3.85 -0.71
N THR A 90 15.38 -3.36 0.27
CA THR A 90 15.27 -3.81 1.67
C THR A 90 14.36 -2.91 2.51
N SER A 91 13.69 -1.96 1.85
CA SER A 91 12.80 -1.00 2.48
C SER A 91 11.57 -0.72 1.59
N PRO A 92 10.46 -0.27 2.18
CA PRO A 92 9.25 0.06 1.41
C PRO A 92 9.37 1.38 0.63
N THR A 93 10.44 2.16 0.83
CA THR A 93 10.63 3.51 0.27
C THR A 93 10.29 3.63 -1.22
N PRO A 94 10.68 2.69 -2.11
CA PRO A 94 10.35 2.81 -3.52
C PRO A 94 8.85 2.72 -3.84
N LEU A 95 8.04 2.17 -2.93
CA LEU A 95 6.59 1.99 -3.12
C LEU A 95 5.75 3.03 -2.36
N GLU A 96 6.35 3.85 -1.50
CA GLU A 96 5.59 4.77 -0.63
C GLU A 96 4.77 5.78 -1.42
N ASN A 97 5.35 6.38 -2.46
CA ASN A 97 4.63 7.34 -3.31
C ASN A 97 3.49 6.67 -4.07
N LEU A 98 3.69 5.42 -4.53
CA LEU A 98 2.65 4.65 -5.22
C LEU A 98 1.50 4.30 -4.27
N ALA A 99 1.82 3.86 -3.04
CA ALA A 99 0.82 3.59 -2.02
C ALA A 99 0.04 4.86 -1.65
N GLU A 100 0.72 5.99 -1.50
CA GLU A 100 0.07 7.27 -1.18
C GLU A 100 -0.90 7.70 -2.29
N ARG A 101 -0.50 7.61 -3.57
CA ARG A 101 -1.40 7.91 -4.70
C ARG A 101 -2.64 7.02 -4.72
N LEU A 102 -2.47 5.74 -4.42
CA LEU A 102 -3.58 4.78 -4.34
C LEU A 102 -4.54 5.14 -3.20
N PHE A 103 -4.03 5.48 -2.01
CA PHE A 103 -4.88 5.94 -0.91
C PHE A 103 -5.62 7.24 -1.23
N GLN A 104 -4.94 8.21 -1.85
CA GLN A 104 -5.57 9.47 -2.27
C GLN A 104 -6.68 9.23 -3.30
N ARG A 105 -6.45 8.32 -4.25
CA ARG A 105 -7.46 7.95 -5.24
C ARG A 105 -8.66 7.25 -4.60
N ALA A 106 -8.44 6.35 -3.65
CA ALA A 106 -9.51 5.71 -2.90
C ALA A 106 -10.32 6.71 -2.08
N ASP A 107 -9.67 7.65 -1.38
CA ASP A 107 -10.37 8.71 -0.63
C ASP A 107 -11.21 9.59 -1.55
N ALA A 108 -10.69 9.94 -2.74
CA ALA A 108 -11.46 10.70 -3.73
C ALA A 108 -12.69 9.94 -4.26
N ILE A 109 -12.58 8.63 -4.51
CA ILE A 109 -13.71 7.79 -4.93
C ILE A 109 -14.78 7.74 -3.84
N LEU A 110 -14.38 7.42 -2.61
CA LEU A 110 -15.32 7.25 -1.49
C LEU A 110 -16.00 8.55 -1.04
N ARG A 111 -15.45 9.72 -1.39
CA ARG A 111 -16.11 11.01 -1.14
C ARG A 111 -17.06 11.46 -2.25
N ALA A 112 -16.93 10.84 -3.43
CA ALA A 112 -17.79 11.14 -4.57
C ALA A 112 -19.09 10.31 -4.57
N GLU A 113 -19.15 9.26 -3.75
CA GLU A 113 -20.33 8.45 -3.46
C GLU A 113 -21.18 9.06 -2.33
#